data_AF-A0AAD4XZM2-F1
#
_entry.id   AF-A0AAD4XZM2-F1
#
_cell.length_a   1.000
_cell.length_b   1.000
_cell.length_c   1.000
_cell.angle_alpha   90.00
_cell.angle_beta   90.00
_cell.angle_gamma   90.00
#
_symmetry.space_group_name_H-M   'P 1'
#
loop_
_entity.id
_entity.type
_entity.pdbx_description
1 polymer ?
#
loop_
_entity_poly.entity_id
_entity_poly.type
_entity_poly.pdbx_seq_one_letter_code
_entity_poly.pdbx_strand_id
1 'polypeptide(L)'
;MKFHVNDASLTEFYLTNDDILHYNLAVNISVRNSNKIERIFYNEIRLKTYCYGNDLALDSLMSFRQGSESTTLLHPVFQGQTSFKLRGSRLRDFNNDQRDGSYSIYLVMYLRIQMKHAGGGKSEQDYFKVKCGLMRLHLLGSSSTSNNQSGIGGLFQTRRCKLSEDESNY
;
A
#
# COMPACT_ATOMS: atom_id res chain seq x y z
N MET A 1 -0.13 3.77 17.15
CA MET A 1 -0.46 2.74 16.13
C MET A 1 0.81 2.33 15.39
N LYS A 2 0.92 1.10 14.88
CA LYS A 2 2.02 0.68 13.99
C LYS A 2 1.45 0.08 12.71
N PHE A 3 2.10 0.35 11.60
CA PHE A 3 1.66 -0.07 10.27
C PHE A 3 2.83 -0.74 9.55
N HIS A 4 2.58 -1.89 8.95
CA HIS A 4 3.55 -2.56 8.10
C HIS A 4 2.89 -3.09 6.84
N VAL A 5 3.59 -2.98 5.71
CA VAL A 5 3.33 -3.84 4.56
C VAL A 5 4.06 -5.14 4.84
N ASN A 6 3.32 -6.21 5.10
CA ASN A 6 3.87 -7.52 5.40
C ASN A 6 4.35 -8.21 4.13
N ASP A 7 3.59 -8.04 3.05
CA ASP A 7 3.80 -8.67 1.75
C ASP A 7 3.11 -7.84 0.64
N ALA A 8 3.59 -7.98 -0.60
CA ALA A 8 2.98 -7.36 -1.77
C ALA A 8 3.36 -8.14 -3.04
N SER A 9 2.40 -8.31 -3.94
CA SER A 9 2.56 -9.07 -5.17
C SER A 9 2.03 -8.32 -6.37
N LEU A 10 2.77 -8.37 -7.47
CA LEU A 10 2.41 -7.78 -8.75
C LEU A 10 2.25 -8.89 -9.78
N THR A 11 1.03 -9.12 -10.27
CA THR A 11 0.74 -10.22 -11.22
C THR A 11 0.51 -9.72 -12.64
N GLU A 12 0.10 -8.46 -12.78
CA GLU A 12 0.05 -7.76 -14.07
C GLU A 12 0.75 -6.42 -13.92
N PHE A 13 1.61 -6.09 -14.88
CA PHE A 13 2.21 -4.77 -15.02
C PHE A 13 2.78 -4.61 -16.43
N TYR A 14 1.98 -4.10 -17.35
CA TYR A 14 2.36 -3.97 -18.75
C TYR A 14 1.76 -2.74 -19.41
N LEU A 15 2.45 -2.24 -20.43
CA LEU A 15 2.03 -1.07 -21.22
C LEU A 15 1.37 -1.54 -22.51
N THR A 16 0.22 -0.98 -22.85
CA THR A 16 -0.40 -1.20 -24.17
C THR A 16 0.26 -0.33 -25.25
N ASN A 17 -0.06 -0.60 -26.52
CA ASN A 17 0.39 0.22 -27.64
C ASN A 17 -0.09 1.69 -27.56
N ASP A 18 -1.11 1.96 -26.75
CA ASP A 18 -1.64 3.31 -26.52
C ASP A 18 -0.96 4.04 -25.34
N ASP A 19 0.14 3.48 -24.81
CA ASP A 19 0.86 3.94 -23.62
C ASP A 19 0.03 3.90 -22.32
N ILE A 20 -0.98 3.03 -22.26
CA ILE A 20 -1.83 2.83 -21.07
C ILE A 20 -1.27 1.67 -20.24
N LEU A 21 -0.99 1.91 -18.96
CA LEU A 21 -0.42 0.92 -18.06
C LEU A 21 -1.54 0.11 -17.41
N HIS A 22 -1.52 -1.21 -17.57
CA HIS A 22 -2.38 -2.16 -16.89
C HIS A 22 -1.66 -2.78 -15.71
N TYR A 23 -2.38 -3.01 -14.62
CA TYR A 23 -1.79 -3.50 -13.40
C TYR A 23 -2.75 -4.35 -12.56
N ASN A 24 -2.16 -5.27 -11.80
CA ASN A 24 -2.83 -6.04 -10.77
C ASN A 24 -1.87 -6.20 -9.58
N LEU A 25 -2.13 -5.43 -8.53
CA LEU A 25 -1.30 -5.30 -7.33
C LEU A 25 -2.10 -5.73 -6.11
N ALA A 26 -1.65 -6.76 -5.41
CA ALA A 26 -2.18 -7.11 -4.09
C ALA A 26 -1.18 -6.72 -3.00
N VAL A 27 -1.68 -6.21 -1.88
CA VAL A 27 -0.86 -5.80 -0.73
C VAL A 27 -1.44 -6.37 0.56
N ASN A 28 -0.57 -6.85 1.44
CA ASN A 28 -0.94 -7.34 2.76
C ASN A 28 -0.41 -6.37 3.82
N ILE A 29 -1.31 -5.73 4.57
CA ILE A 29 -0.97 -4.68 5.53
C ILE A 29 -1.35 -5.14 6.95
N SER A 30 -0.44 -5.01 7.91
CA SER A 30 -0.78 -5.11 9.34
C SER A 30 -0.97 -3.74 9.96
N VAL A 31 -2.09 -3.57 10.65
CA VAL A 31 -2.40 -2.40 11.46
C VAL A 31 -2.44 -2.84 12.92
N ARG A 32 -1.56 -2.30 13.75
CA ARG A 32 -1.45 -2.65 15.18
C ARG A 32 -1.86 -1.46 16.07
N ASN A 33 -2.84 -1.71 16.94
CA ASN A 33 -3.02 -0.93 18.14
C ASN A 33 -2.04 -1.45 19.21
N SER A 34 -1.13 -0.59 19.67
CA SER A 34 -0.22 -0.91 20.78
C SER A 34 -0.65 -0.25 22.09
N ASN A 35 -1.76 0.50 22.09
CA ASN A 35 -2.34 1.07 23.31
C ASN A 35 -3.04 -0.06 24.09
N LYS A 36 -2.81 -0.07 25.41
CA LYS A 36 -3.32 -1.09 26.35
C LYS A 36 -4.76 -0.83 26.81
N ILE A 37 -5.21 0.40 26.69
CA ILE A 37 -6.43 0.90 27.31
C ILE A 37 -7.46 1.26 26.24
N GLU A 38 -7.03 1.99 25.22
CA GLU A 38 -7.92 2.64 24.28
C GLU A 38 -8.23 1.76 23.07
N ARG A 39 -9.49 1.83 22.64
CA ARG A 39 -9.95 1.24 21.39
C ARG A 39 -9.85 2.29 20.29
N ILE A 40 -9.53 1.86 19.07
CA ILE A 40 -9.42 2.74 17.90
C ILE A 40 -10.56 2.42 16.94
N PHE A 41 -11.24 3.45 16.48
CA PHE A 41 -12.24 3.38 15.43
C PHE A 41 -11.62 3.98 14.18
N TYR A 42 -11.38 3.16 13.17
CA TYR A 42 -10.95 3.63 11.85
C TYR A 42 -12.21 3.91 11.03
N ASN A 43 -12.67 5.17 11.07
CA ASN A 43 -13.92 5.59 10.45
C ASN A 43 -13.77 5.70 8.92
N GLU A 44 -12.58 6.06 8.45
CA GLU A 44 -12.25 6.15 7.03
C GLU A 44 -10.83 5.65 6.80
N ILE A 45 -10.65 4.88 5.73
CA ILE A 45 -9.36 4.33 5.33
C ILE A 45 -9.28 4.44 3.81
N ARG A 46 -8.49 5.38 3.33
CA ARG A 46 -8.23 5.57 1.89
C ARG A 46 -6.82 5.18 1.57
N LEU A 47 -6.67 4.28 0.61
CA LEU A 47 -5.38 3.80 0.15
C LEU A 47 -5.08 4.39 -1.21
N LYS A 48 -3.87 4.90 -1.36
CA LYS A 48 -3.39 5.52 -2.58
C LYS A 48 -2.08 4.86 -2.99
N THR A 49 -2.02 4.33 -4.19
CA THR A 49 -0.80 3.83 -4.81
C THR A 49 -0.37 4.74 -5.94
N TYR A 50 0.94 4.86 -6.17
CA TYR A 50 1.48 5.64 -7.28
C TYR A 50 2.80 5.08 -7.78
N CYS A 51 3.06 5.27 -9.06
CA CYS A 51 4.30 4.91 -9.75
C CYS A 51 4.66 6.00 -10.76
N TYR A 52 5.95 6.18 -11.03
CA TYR A 52 6.44 7.17 -12.02
C TYR A 52 5.89 8.60 -11.82
N GLY A 53 5.62 8.97 -10.56
CA GLY A 53 5.07 10.28 -10.19
C GLY A 53 3.59 10.49 -10.52
N ASN A 54 2.81 9.44 -10.78
CA ASN A 54 1.36 9.53 -10.99
C ASN A 54 0.60 8.50 -10.17
N ASP A 55 -0.62 8.87 -9.82
CA ASP A 55 -1.56 8.03 -9.09
C ASP A 55 -1.90 6.80 -9.92
N LEU A 56 -1.58 5.62 -9.38
CA LEU A 56 -1.89 4.34 -10.00
C LEU A 56 -3.32 3.96 -9.66
N ALA A 57 -3.66 3.92 -8.37
CA ALA A 57 -4.99 3.61 -7.89
C ALA A 57 -5.32 4.36 -6.59
N LEU A 58 -6.63 4.54 -6.37
CA LEU A 58 -7.20 5.04 -5.13
C LEU A 58 -8.34 4.09 -4.73
N ASP A 59 -8.32 3.59 -3.51
CA ASP A 59 -9.35 2.69 -2.99
C ASP A 59 -9.74 3.09 -1.56
N SER A 60 -10.96 2.72 -1.15
CA SER A 60 -11.48 2.97 0.19
C SER A 60 -11.86 1.65 0.84
N LEU A 61 -11.25 1.36 1.98
CA LEU A 61 -11.56 0.15 2.75
C LEU A 61 -12.71 0.39 3.73
N MET A 62 -13.41 -0.70 4.08
CA MET A 62 -14.45 -0.66 5.10
C MET A 62 -13.88 -0.20 6.44
N SER A 63 -14.65 0.66 7.13
CA SER A 63 -14.36 1.07 8.49
C SER A 63 -14.30 -0.13 9.42
N PHE A 64 -13.40 -0.10 10.41
CA PHE A 64 -13.34 -1.14 11.42
C PHE A 64 -12.96 -0.60 12.79
N ARG A 65 -13.20 -1.43 13.81
CA ARG A 65 -12.80 -1.14 15.18
C ARG A 65 -11.71 -2.10 15.62
N GLN A 66 -10.72 -1.54 16.29
CA GLN A 66 -9.62 -2.28 16.86
C GLN A 66 -9.63 -2.15 18.38
N GLY A 67 -9.64 -3.28 19.08
CA GLY A 67 -9.50 -3.33 20.54
C GLY A 67 -8.11 -2.89 21.00
N SER A 68 -7.90 -2.81 22.30
CA SER A 68 -6.55 -2.63 22.86
C SER A 68 -5.64 -3.79 22.46
N GLU A 69 -4.35 -3.50 22.27
CA GLU A 69 -3.28 -4.45 21.94
C GLU A 69 -3.56 -5.42 20.77
N SER A 70 -4.45 -5.08 19.86
CA SER A 70 -4.86 -5.97 18.77
C SER A 70 -4.26 -5.58 17.41
N THR A 71 -4.16 -6.57 16.53
CA THR A 71 -3.70 -6.42 15.13
C THR A 71 -4.85 -6.75 14.19
N THR A 72 -5.02 -5.93 13.15
CA THR A 72 -5.94 -6.17 12.04
C THR A 72 -5.12 -6.30 10.77
N LEU A 73 -5.46 -7.29 9.93
CA LEU A 73 -4.86 -7.47 8.61
C LEU A 73 -5.80 -6.89 7.55
N LEU A 74 -5.22 -6.16 6.60
CA LEU A 74 -5.91 -5.60 5.44
C LEU A 74 -5.30 -6.19 4.18
N HIS A 75 -6.15 -6.56 3.22
CA HIS A 75 -5.77 -7.26 2.00
C HIS A 75 -6.30 -6.54 0.75
N PRO A 76 -5.96 -5.25 0.53
CA PRO A 76 -6.38 -4.53 -0.67
C PRO A 76 -5.80 -5.14 -1.96
N VAL A 77 -6.63 -5.16 -2.99
CA VAL A 77 -6.24 -5.51 -4.37
C VAL A 77 -6.55 -4.32 -5.27
N PHE A 78 -5.54 -3.81 -5.95
CA PHE A 78 -5.65 -2.74 -6.94
C PHE A 78 -5.49 -3.33 -8.32
N GLN A 79 -6.60 -3.45 -9.05
CA GLN A 79 -6.60 -3.96 -10.42
C GLN A 79 -7.22 -2.92 -11.35
N GLY A 80 -6.59 -2.68 -12.48
CA GLY A 80 -7.12 -1.75 -13.48
C GLY A 80 -6.09 -1.27 -14.47
N GLN A 81 -6.35 -0.07 -15.00
CA GLN A 81 -5.50 0.61 -15.97
C GLN A 81 -5.38 2.08 -15.63
N THR A 82 -4.28 2.71 -16.04
CA THR A 82 -4.06 4.14 -15.78
C THR A 82 -4.98 5.02 -16.61
N SER A 83 -5.46 6.12 -16.00
CA SER A 83 -6.17 7.19 -16.72
C SER A 83 -5.23 8.14 -17.48
N PHE A 84 -3.92 7.97 -17.29
CA PHE A 84 -2.87 8.73 -17.94
C PHE A 84 -2.03 7.82 -18.84
N LYS A 85 -1.38 8.44 -19.82
CA LYS A 85 -0.40 7.79 -20.69
C LYS A 85 1.01 7.96 -20.13
N LEU A 86 1.82 6.90 -20.13
CA LEU A 86 3.23 6.99 -19.80
C LEU A 86 4.00 7.60 -20.98
N ARG A 87 4.56 8.81 -20.79
CA ARG A 87 5.29 9.55 -21.82
C ARG A 87 6.57 10.16 -21.29
N GLY A 88 7.49 10.50 -22.19
CA GLY A 88 8.72 11.20 -21.87
C GLY A 88 9.58 10.43 -20.86
N SER A 89 10.02 11.10 -19.80
CA SER A 89 10.84 10.48 -18.76
C SER A 89 10.16 9.29 -18.07
N ARG A 90 8.84 9.33 -17.88
CA ARG A 90 8.09 8.28 -17.19
C ARG A 90 8.06 6.98 -17.99
N LEU A 91 7.94 7.09 -19.32
CA LEU A 91 8.03 5.94 -20.22
C LEU A 91 9.44 5.34 -20.20
N ARG A 92 10.47 6.20 -20.17
CA ARG A 92 11.86 5.75 -20.02
C ARG A 92 12.07 4.99 -18.70
N ASP A 93 11.55 5.51 -17.60
CA ASP A 93 11.66 4.88 -16.28
C ASP A 93 10.92 3.52 -16.25
N PHE A 94 9.73 3.44 -16.83
CA PHE A 94 9.01 2.17 -17.01
C PHE A 94 9.82 1.16 -17.84
N ASN A 95 10.37 1.57 -18.97
CA ASN A 95 11.18 0.68 -19.82
C ASN A 95 12.44 0.18 -19.11
N ASN A 96 13.02 0.98 -18.21
CA ASN A 96 14.15 0.54 -17.38
C ASN A 96 13.70 -0.51 -16.35
N ASP A 97 12.64 -0.21 -15.59
CA ASP A 97 12.08 -1.15 -14.61
C ASP A 97 11.62 -2.47 -15.28
N GLN A 98 11.08 -2.39 -16.50
CA GLN A 98 10.67 -3.55 -17.29
C GLN A 98 11.87 -4.43 -17.68
N ARG A 99 12.99 -3.81 -18.09
CA ARG A 99 14.24 -4.55 -18.38
C ARG A 99 14.80 -5.22 -17.13
N ASP A 100 14.67 -4.57 -15.98
CA ASP A 100 15.10 -5.10 -14.68
C ASP A 100 14.11 -6.13 -14.11
N GLY A 101 12.91 -6.23 -14.67
CA GLY A 101 11.81 -7.05 -14.16
C GLY A 101 11.38 -6.66 -12.75
N SER A 102 11.61 -5.41 -12.33
CA SER A 102 11.38 -4.91 -10.98
C SER A 102 10.82 -3.50 -11.01
N TYR A 103 9.63 -3.31 -10.46
CA TYR A 103 8.85 -2.08 -10.58
C TYR A 103 8.77 -1.32 -9.27
N SER A 104 8.89 0.01 -9.38
CA SER A 104 8.87 0.95 -8.26
C SER A 104 7.45 1.45 -7.95
N ILE A 105 6.85 0.98 -6.85
CA ILE A 105 5.48 1.33 -6.45
C ILE A 105 5.47 1.91 -5.03
N TYR A 106 4.74 2.99 -4.83
CA TYR A 106 4.54 3.60 -3.52
C TYR A 106 3.13 3.35 -2.99
N LEU A 107 2.99 3.26 -1.67
CA LEU A 107 1.71 3.17 -0.98
C LEU A 107 1.61 4.22 0.14
N VAL A 108 0.49 4.92 0.16
CA VAL A 108 0.11 5.87 1.20
C VAL A 108 -1.30 5.57 1.68
N MET A 109 -1.54 5.64 2.99
CA MET A 109 -2.85 5.50 3.60
C MET A 109 -3.26 6.82 4.24
N TYR A 110 -4.51 7.21 4.05
CA TYR A 110 -5.15 8.34 4.73
C TYR A 110 -6.21 7.76 5.66
N LEU A 111 -6.11 8.09 6.95
CA LEU A 111 -6.94 7.52 7.99
C LEU A 111 -7.69 8.64 8.70
N ARG A 112 -8.98 8.42 8.96
CA ARG A 112 -9.76 9.20 9.90
C ARG A 112 -10.11 8.32 11.08
N ILE A 113 -9.58 8.61 12.25
CA ILE A 113 -9.74 7.75 13.43
C ILE A 113 -10.42 8.48 14.59
N GLN A 114 -11.00 7.71 15.51
CA GLN A 114 -11.40 8.17 16.84
C GLN A 114 -10.91 7.18 17.88
N MET A 115 -10.38 7.70 18.99
CA MET A 115 -10.02 6.91 20.16
C MET A 115 -11.23 6.82 21.09
N LYS A 116 -11.44 5.66 21.70
CA LYS A 116 -12.42 5.49 22.79
C LYS A 116 -11.71 5.06 24.05
N HIS A 117 -11.84 5.88 25.08
CA HIS A 117 -11.27 5.66 26.40
C HIS A 117 -12.08 4.61 27.18
N ALA A 118 -11.45 3.96 28.15
CA ALA A 118 -12.09 2.92 28.97
C ALA A 118 -13.34 3.43 29.71
N GLY A 119 -13.37 4.71 30.11
CA GLY A 119 -14.51 5.36 30.77
C GLY A 119 -15.69 5.73 29.87
N GLY A 120 -15.66 5.38 28.58
CA GLY A 120 -16.80 5.54 27.66
C GLY A 120 -16.74 6.77 26.75
N GLY A 121 -15.93 7.78 27.07
CA GLY A 121 -15.69 8.95 26.22
C GLY A 121 -14.95 8.62 24.93
N LYS A 122 -15.27 9.35 23.86
CA LYS A 122 -14.54 9.30 22.58
C LYS A 122 -13.76 10.60 22.39
N SER A 123 -12.60 10.50 21.76
CA SER A 123 -11.86 11.67 21.28
C SER A 123 -12.57 12.33 20.10
N GLU A 124 -12.10 13.51 19.74
CA GLU A 124 -12.34 14.08 18.42
C GLU A 124 -11.74 13.19 17.31
N GLN A 125 -12.06 13.54 16.06
CA GLN A 125 -11.54 12.81 14.92
C GLN A 125 -10.16 13.31 14.55
N ASP A 126 -9.22 12.38 14.54
CA ASP A 126 -7.85 12.63 14.12
C ASP A 126 -7.64 12.13 12.68
N TYR A 127 -6.87 12.91 11.92
CA TYR A 127 -6.53 12.61 10.54
C TYR A 127 -5.06 12.27 10.44
N PHE A 128 -4.75 11.11 9.89
CA PHE A 128 -3.39 10.62 9.77
C PHE A 128 -3.05 10.24 8.34
N LYS A 129 -1.82 10.57 7.96
CA LYS A 129 -1.18 10.11 6.74
C LYS A 129 -0.12 9.08 7.08
N VAL A 130 -0.22 7.90 6.49
CA VAL A 130 0.72 6.80 6.67
C VAL A 130 1.47 6.53 5.38
N LYS A 131 2.77 6.81 5.35
CA LYS A 131 3.63 6.58 4.17
C LYS A 131 4.39 5.27 4.33
N CYS A 132 4.16 4.29 3.45
CA CYS A 132 4.86 3.00 3.46
C CYS A 132 6.17 2.98 2.65
N GLY A 133 6.46 4.08 1.95
CA GLY A 133 7.68 4.24 1.16
C GLY A 133 7.64 3.49 -0.17
N LEU A 134 8.81 3.40 -0.80
CA LEU A 134 9.00 2.68 -2.07
C LEU A 134 8.99 1.16 -1.82
N MET A 135 8.23 0.42 -2.62
CA MET A 135 8.26 -1.03 -2.75
C MET A 135 8.82 -1.38 -4.13
N ARG A 136 9.84 -2.23 -4.17
CA ARG A 136 10.33 -2.83 -5.43
C ARG A 136 9.70 -4.21 -5.57
N LEU A 137 8.89 -4.40 -6.60
CA LEU A 137 8.13 -5.62 -6.83
C LEU A 137 8.53 -6.28 -8.15
N HIS A 138 8.79 -7.58 -8.12
CA HIS A 138 8.96 -8.37 -9.32
C HIS A 138 7.61 -8.84 -9.86
N LEU A 139 7.49 -8.92 -11.18
CA LEU A 139 6.28 -9.45 -11.82
C LEU A 139 6.23 -10.97 -11.61
N LEU A 140 5.19 -11.44 -10.93
CA LEU A 140 4.94 -12.86 -10.74
C LEU A 140 4.58 -13.50 -12.08
N GLY A 141 5.33 -14.53 -12.47
CA GLY A 141 5.17 -15.21 -13.76
C GLY A 141 6.26 -14.87 -14.79
N SER A 142 7.13 -13.90 -14.51
CA SER A 142 8.39 -13.73 -15.26
C SER A 142 9.37 -14.82 -14.83
N SER A 143 9.42 -15.90 -15.60
CA SER A 143 10.37 -17.00 -15.42
C SER A 143 11.82 -16.50 -15.60
N SER A 144 12.46 -16.10 -14.51
CA SER A 144 13.93 -16.10 -14.42
C SER A 144 14.37 -17.44 -13.83
N THR A 145 14.90 -18.31 -14.70
CA THR A 145 15.63 -19.51 -14.35
C THR A 145 16.79 -19.19 -13.41
N SER A 146 16.73 -19.68 -12.17
CA SER A 146 17.94 -20.02 -11.41
C SER A 146 17.72 -21.36 -10.70
N ASN A 147 18.53 -22.33 -11.11
CA ASN A 147 18.53 -23.72 -10.67
C ASN A 147 18.66 -23.87 -9.15
N ASN A 148 17.99 -24.89 -8.62
CA ASN A 148 18.19 -25.55 -7.33
C ASN A 148 18.34 -24.64 -6.11
N GLN A 149 17.22 -24.07 -5.67
CA GLN A 149 16.92 -23.92 -4.25
C GLN A 149 15.42 -24.11 -4.04
N SER A 150 15.07 -25.12 -3.25
CA SER A 150 13.75 -25.24 -2.64
C SER A 150 13.49 -23.97 -1.82
N GLY A 151 12.58 -23.12 -2.28
CA GLY A 151 12.21 -21.89 -1.57
C GLY A 151 11.56 -20.87 -2.50
N ILE A 152 10.24 -20.74 -2.37
CA ILE A 152 9.38 -19.57 -2.66
C ILE A 152 10.16 -18.34 -3.19
N GLY A 153 9.82 -17.89 -4.40
CA GLY A 153 10.37 -16.69 -5.05
C GLY A 153 10.52 -15.52 -4.06
N GLY A 154 11.66 -14.83 -4.15
CA GLY A 154 12.20 -13.85 -3.19
C GLY A 154 11.19 -13.30 -2.18
N LEU A 155 11.33 -13.71 -0.92
CA LEU A 155 10.49 -13.30 0.20
C LEU A 155 10.41 -11.76 0.27
N PHE A 156 9.22 -11.18 0.07
CA PHE A 156 9.01 -9.75 0.25
C PHE A 156 9.48 -9.36 1.66
N GLN A 157 10.34 -8.34 1.75
CA GLN A 157 10.80 -7.85 3.04
C GLN A 157 9.75 -6.93 3.64
N THR A 158 9.18 -7.35 4.78
CA THR A 158 8.21 -6.54 5.52
C THR A 158 8.72 -5.11 5.72
N ARG A 159 7.90 -4.12 5.34
CA ARG A 159 8.24 -2.70 5.42
C ARG A 159 7.42 -2.00 6.48
N ARG A 160 8.10 -1.27 7.36
CA ARG A 160 7.45 -0.39 8.34
C ARG A 160 7.03 0.92 7.67
N CYS A 161 5.77 1.30 7.88
CA CYS A 161 5.26 2.58 7.41
C CYS A 161 5.43 3.67 8.48
N LYS A 162 5.60 4.91 8.01
CA LYS A 162 5.74 6.11 8.85
C LYS A 162 4.40 6.80 8.98
N LEU A 163 3.95 6.96 10.21
CA LEU A 163 2.77 7.75 10.58
C LEU A 163 3.19 9.22 10.71
N SER A 164 2.44 10.11 10.06
CA SER A 164 2.49 11.56 10.28
C SER A 164 1.09 12.06 10.54
N GLU A 165 0.92 12.93 11.53
CA GLU A 165 -0.30 13.74 11.66
C GLU A 165 -0.45 14.57 10.39
N ASP A 166 -1.64 14.54 9.79
CA ASP A 166 -1.91 15.34 8.61
C ASP A 166 -2.34 16.73 9.11
N GLU A 167 -1.40 17.67 9.20
CA GLU A 167 -1.69 19.07 9.56
C GLU A 167 -2.44 19.84 8.45
N SER A 168 -2.93 19.15 7.42
CA SER A 168 -3.88 19.73 6.48
C SER A 168 -5.22 19.95 7.19
N ASN A 169 -5.29 21.05 7.95
CA ASN A 169 -6.44 21.93 7.89
C ASN A 169 -6.74 22.20 6.41
N TYR A 170 -7.98 21.89 6.01
CA TYR A 170 -8.84 22.48 4.97
C TYR A 170 -9.69 21.42 4.29
#